data_AF-A0A426TRF2-F1
#
_entry.id   AF-A0A426TRF2-F1
#
_cell.length_a   1.000
_cell.length_b   1.000
_cell.length_c   1.000
_cell.angle_alpha   90.00
_cell.angle_beta   90.00
_cell.angle_gamma   90.00
#
_symmetry.space_group_name_H-M   'P 1'
#
loop_
_entity.id
_entity.type
_entity.pdbx_description
1 polymer ?
#
loop_
_entity_poly.entity_id
_entity_poly.type
_entity_poly.pdbx_seq_one_letter_code
_entity_poly.pdbx_strand_id
1 'polypeptide(L)' 'MSVKVLVDTNVLVYAYDRAEPQKQQQAIMLLDLLVQQDLGALTTQILAEFFVTVTRVIWSWSSRRSINY' A
#
# COMPACT_ATOMS: atom_id res chain seq x y z
N MET A 1 -16.83 -17.47 0.99
CA MET A 1 -15.66 -16.57 1.04
C MET A 1 -15.88 -15.59 2.18
N SER A 2 -15.00 -15.56 3.17
CA SER A 2 -15.10 -14.66 4.33
C SER A 2 -13.91 -13.72 4.26
N VAL A 3 -14.19 -12.48 3.85
CA VAL A 3 -13.24 -11.38 4.00
C VAL A 3 -12.94 -11.21 5.49
N LYS A 4 -11.65 -11.12 5.83
CA LYS A 4 -11.20 -10.93 7.23
C LYS A 4 -10.30 -9.72 7.40
N VAL A 5 -9.69 -9.24 6.32
CA VAL A 5 -8.67 -8.20 6.36
C VAL A 5 -9.02 -7.11 5.35
N LEU A 6 -9.23 -5.89 5.85
CA LEU A 6 -9.30 -4.71 5.01
C LEU A 6 -7.88 -4.18 4.81
N VAL A 7 -7.45 -4.04 3.55
CA VAL A 7 -6.09 -3.58 3.24
C VAL A 7 -6.02 -2.06 3.31
N ASP A 8 -5.05 -1.52 4.04
CA ASP A 8 -4.79 -0.08 4.12
C ASP A 8 -4.15 0.46 2.83
N THR A 9 -4.41 1.73 2.53
CA THR A 9 -3.83 2.44 1.37
C THR A 9 -2.30 2.38 1.35
N ASN A 10 -1.64 2.47 2.50
CA ASN A 10 -0.17 2.47 2.56
C ASN A 10 0.44 1.15 2.07
N VAL A 11 -0.21 0.02 2.34
CA VAL A 11 0.26 -1.29 1.83
C VAL A 11 0.25 -1.28 0.31
N LEU A 12 -0.84 -0.77 -0.29
CA LEU A 12 -0.91 -0.62 -1.74
C LEU A 12 0.16 0.34 -2.26
N VAL A 13 0.35 1.50 -1.62
CA VAL A 13 1.38 2.48 -2.03
C VAL A 13 2.78 1.88 -1.99
N TYR A 14 3.14 1.20 -0.90
CA TYR A 14 4.48 0.62 -0.74
C TYR A 14 4.76 -0.49 -1.75
N ALA A 15 3.76 -1.25 -2.19
CA ALA A 15 3.96 -2.24 -3.25
C ALA A 15 4.51 -1.60 -4.56
N TYR A 16 4.22 -0.32 -4.81
CA TYR A 16 4.69 0.42 -5.98
C TYR A 16 5.82 1.43 -5.68
N ASP A 17 6.17 1.68 -4.41
CA ASP A 17 7.23 2.63 -4.01
C ASP A 17 8.63 1.97 -4.04
N ARG A 18 9.34 2.16 -5.16
CA ARG A 18 10.71 1.65 -5.34
C ARG A 18 11.76 2.36 -4.47
N ALA A 19 11.42 3.49 -3.84
CA ALA A 19 12.36 4.20 -2.96
C ALA A 19 12.53 3.51 -1.60
N GLU A 20 11.62 2.60 -1.23
CA GLU A 20 11.59 1.92 0.08
C GLU A 20 11.58 0.39 -0.11
N PRO A 21 12.68 -0.22 -0.62
CA PRO A 21 12.68 -1.61 -1.08
C PRO A 21 12.28 -2.62 0.00
N GLN A 22 12.60 -2.36 1.27
CA GLN A 22 12.22 -3.22 2.39
C GLN A 22 10.71 -3.23 2.61
N LYS A 23 10.08 -2.05 2.65
CA LYS A 23 8.62 -1.91 2.81
C LYS A 23 7.89 -2.40 1.57
N GLN A 24 8.46 -2.19 0.39
CA GLN A 24 7.94 -2.72 -0.87
C GLN A 24 7.89 -4.25 -0.84
N GLN A 25 8.98 -4.91 -0.48
CA GLN A 25 9.02 -6.37 -0.39
C GLN A 25 7.98 -6.90 0.61
N GLN A 26 7.86 -6.27 1.79
CA GLN A 26 6.87 -6.65 2.79
C GLN A 26 5.43 -6.45 2.29
N ALA A 27 5.15 -5.34 1.60
CA ALA A 27 3.84 -5.06 1.04
C ALA A 27 3.43 -6.09 -0.02
N ILE A 28 4.34 -6.43 -0.94
CA ILE A 28 4.10 -7.45 -1.96
C ILE A 28 3.81 -8.81 -1.31
N MET A 29 4.64 -9.24 -0.34
CA MET A 29 4.42 -10.50 0.38
C MET A 29 3.07 -10.55 1.09
N LEU A 30 2.65 -9.45 1.72
CA LEU A 30 1.36 -9.38 2.41
C LEU A 30 0.19 -9.46 1.42
N LEU A 31 0.27 -8.74 0.29
CA LEU A 31 -0.76 -8.77 -0.74
C LEU A 31 -0.89 -10.17 -1.36
N ASP A 32 0.22 -10.84 -1.66
CA ASP A 32 0.22 -12.21 -2.17
C ASP A 32 -0.46 -13.17 -1.20
N LEU A 33 -0.17 -13.07 0.10
CA LEU A 33 -0.81 -13.88 1.13
C LEU A 33 -2.33 -13.68 1.16
N LEU A 34 -2.79 -12.42 1.13
CA LEU A 34 -4.21 -12.09 1.20
C LEU A 34 -4.99 -12.54 -0.03
N VAL A 35 -4.37 -12.48 -1.22
CA VAL A 35 -4.95 -12.97 -2.47
C VAL A 35 -5.02 -14.50 -2.46
N GLN A 36 -3.93 -15.18 -2.09
CA GLN A 36 -3.89 -16.65 -2.05
C GLN A 36 -4.92 -17.25 -1.08
N GLN A 37 -5.18 -16.57 0.03
CA GLN A 37 -6.13 -17.03 1.04
C GLN A 37 -7.55 -16.49 0.84
N ASP A 38 -7.78 -15.62 -0.15
CA ASP A 38 -9.05 -14.94 -0.40
C ASP A 38 -9.60 -14.24 0.87
N LEU A 39 -8.70 -13.54 1.59
CA LEU A 39 -9.00 -12.87 2.87
C LEU A 39 -9.04 -11.35 2.78
N GLY A 40 -8.48 -10.79 1.71
CA GLY A 40 -8.34 -9.35 1.51
C GLY A 40 -9.61 -8.70 0.97
N ALA A 41 -9.89 -7.48 1.42
CA ALA A 41 -10.84 -6.59 0.79
C ALA A 41 -10.27 -5.18 0.63
N LEU A 42 -10.81 -4.49 -0.38
CA LEU A 42 -10.57 -3.09 -0.68
C LEU A 42 -11.91 -2.37 -0.71
N THR A 43 -12.01 -1.26 0.01
CA THR A 43 -13.16 -0.35 -0.17
C THR A 43 -12.90 0.61 -1.32
N THR A 44 -13.97 1.23 -1.82
CA THR A 44 -13.89 2.31 -2.80
C THR A 44 -13.08 3.51 -2.28
N GLN A 45 -13.15 3.79 -0.97
CA GLN A 45 -12.37 4.85 -0.35
C GLN A 45 -10.86 4.56 -0.41
N ILE A 46 -10.44 3.33 -0.07
CA ILE A 46 -9.03 2.91 -0.16
C ILE A 46 -8.52 3.03 -1.60
N LEU A 47 -9.34 2.59 -2.58
CA LEU A 47 -8.97 2.71 -3.99
C LEU A 47 -8.84 4.17 -4.45
N ALA A 48 -9.73 5.06 -3.99
CA ALA A 48 -9.67 6.48 -4.31
C ALA A 48 -8.42 7.15 -3.71
N GLU A 49 -8.11 6.86 -2.45
CA GLU A 49 -6.91 7.39 -1.78
C GLU A 49 -5.63 6.87 -2.43
N PHE A 50 -5.58 5.57 -2.74
CA PHE A 50 -4.46 4.96 -3.46
C PHE A 50 -4.24 5.65 -4.80
N PHE A 51 -5.29 5.79 -5.62
CA PHE A 51 -5.20 6.42 -6.94
C PHE A 51 -4.65 7.85 -6.87
N VAL A 52 -5.17 8.68 -5.96
CA VAL A 52 -4.69 10.05 -5.75
C VAL A 52 -3.22 10.05 -5.32
N THR A 53 -2.86 9.19 -4.38
CA THR A 53 -1.50 9.14 -3.82
C THR A 53 -0.48 8.78 -4.89
N VAL A 54 -0.73 7.71 -5.67
CA VAL A 54 0.23 7.24 -6.66
C VAL A 54 0.31 8.14 -7.90
N THR A 55 -0.74 8.87 -8.24
CA THR A 55 -0.76 9.72 -9.45
C THR A 55 -0.36 11.17 -9.19
N ARG A 56 -0.50 11.69 -7.96
CA ARG A 56 -0.32 13.11 -7.69
C ARG A 56 0.75 13.44 -6.65
N VAL A 57 1.02 12.56 -5.69
CA VAL A 57 1.67 13.00 -4.45
C VAL A 57 3.05 12.36 -4.22
N ILE A 58 3.45 11.33 -4.97
CA ILE A 58 4.70 10.57 -4.72
C ILE A 58 5.95 11.47 -4.50
N TRP A 59 6.06 12.60 -5.19
CA TRP A 59 7.18 13.54 -5.04
C TRP A 59 7.20 14.35 -3.73
N SER A 60 6.05 14.61 -3.11
CA SER A 60 5.97 15.40 -1.87
C SER A 60 6.31 14.58 -0.61
N TRP A 61 6.23 13.25 -0.67
CA TRP A 61 6.41 12.39 0.49
C TRP A 61 7.89 12.11 0.79
N SER A 62 8.77 12.19 -0.21
CA SER A 62 10.21 12.05 0.00
C SER A 62 10.78 13.17 0.88
N SER A 63 10.30 14.41 0.71
CA SER A 63 10.77 15.57 1.49
C SER A 63 10.28 15.60 2.94
N ARG A 64 9.18 14.93 3.28
CA ARG A 64 8.66 14.87 4.67
C ARG A 64 9.23 13.71 5.49
N ARG A 65 9.84 12.71 4.83
CA ARG A 65 10.32 11.48 5.47
C ARG A 65 11.74 11.57 6.06
N SER A 66 12.52 12.61 5.74
CA SER A 66 13.89 12.79 6.23
C SER A 66 14.02 13.18 7.72
N ILE A 67 12.91 13.26 8.47
CA ILE A 67 12.89 13.70 9.89
C ILE A 67 12.67 12.52 10.85
N ASN A 68 12.41 11.31 10.35
CA ASN A 68 12.10 10.14 11.20
C ASN A 68 13.10 8.98 11.03
N TYR A 69 14.40 9.29 11.07
CA TYR A 69 15.48 8.33 11.31
C TYR A 69 16.45 8.88 12.35
#